data_AF-A0A822TQL0-F1
#
_entry.id   AF-A0A822TQL0-F1
#
_cell.length_a   1.000
_cell.length_b   1.000
_cell.length_c   1.000
_cell.angle_alpha   90.00
_cell.angle_beta   90.00
_cell.angle_gamma   90.00
#
_symmetry.space_group_name_H-M   'P 1'
#
loop_
_entity.id
_entity.type
_entity.pdbx_description
1 polymer ?
#
loop_
_entity_poly.entity_id
_entity_poly.type
_entity_poly.pdbx_seq_one_letter_code
_entity_poly.pdbx_strand_id
1 'polypeptide(L)'
;MDEISKAINDADSGISASIVKVKDGNYQLVLTASEGLANKMTISVEGDSKLNDLLAYDSKTNTGNMKELVNAQNAQLNVNGIDIERSSNKITDAPQGVTLDLTKKVTDVRVTVTKSNDKATEAIKGWVDSYNSLIDTFNTLTK
;
A
#
# COMPACT_ATOMS: atom_id res chain seq x y z
N MET A 1 9.57 12.19 -22.92
CA MET A 1 8.67 11.81 -21.81
C MET A 1 8.77 10.32 -21.53
N ASP A 2 8.70 9.46 -22.55
CA ASP A 2 8.83 8.00 -22.38
C ASP A 2 10.11 7.58 -21.65
N GLU A 3 11.26 8.09 -22.07
CA GLU A 3 12.55 7.80 -21.41
C GLU A 3 12.59 8.30 -19.96
N ILE A 4 11.99 9.46 -19.68
CA ILE A 4 11.90 10.02 -18.32
C ILE A 4 11.04 9.10 -17.44
N SER A 5 9.86 8.71 -17.93
CA SER A 5 8.97 7.81 -17.20
C SER A 5 9.65 6.46 -16.93
N LYS A 6 10.37 5.93 -17.93
CA LYS A 6 11.12 4.68 -17.79
C LYS A 6 12.24 4.83 -16.75
N ALA A 7 13.04 5.88 -16.83
CA ALA A 7 14.13 6.12 -15.89
C ALA A 7 13.64 6.26 -14.45
N ILE A 8 12.51 6.95 -14.22
CA ILE A 8 11.92 7.07 -12.87
C ILE A 8 11.46 5.69 -12.36
N ASN A 9 10.76 4.91 -13.18
CA ASN A 9 10.29 3.58 -12.79
C ASN A 9 11.43 2.59 -12.55
N ASP A 10 12.52 2.70 -13.32
CA ASP A 10 13.70 1.83 -13.20
C ASP A 10 14.59 2.23 -12.00
N ALA A 11 14.36 3.39 -11.37
CA ALA A 11 15.16 3.90 -10.25
C ALA A 11 14.78 3.34 -8.86
N ASP A 12 13.72 2.53 -8.76
CA ASP A 12 13.20 1.94 -7.50
C ASP A 12 13.04 2.96 -6.34
N SER A 13 12.57 4.17 -6.67
CA SER A 13 12.50 5.28 -5.72
C SER A 13 11.20 5.32 -4.89
N GLY A 14 10.35 4.29 -5.00
CA GLY A 14 9.00 4.29 -4.42
C GLY A 14 8.03 5.27 -5.11
N ILE A 15 8.40 5.80 -6.28
CA ILE A 15 7.59 6.69 -7.12
C ILE A 15 7.31 5.97 -8.44
N SER A 16 6.05 5.97 -8.85
CA SER A 16 5.62 5.45 -10.15
C SER A 16 5.36 6.60 -11.11
N ALA A 17 5.93 6.51 -12.31
CA ALA A 17 5.70 7.43 -13.42
C ALA A 17 4.82 6.80 -14.50
N SER A 18 3.87 7.57 -15.01
CA SER A 18 3.00 7.18 -16.11
C SER A 18 2.76 8.34 -17.07
N ILE A 19 2.46 8.03 -18.32
CA ILE A 19 2.15 9.02 -19.35
C ILE A 19 0.68 8.90 -19.71
N VAL A 20 -0.07 9.98 -19.50
CA VAL A 20 -1.50 10.07 -19.77
C VAL A 20 -1.72 10.89 -21.03
N LYS A 21 -2.40 10.32 -22.02
CA LYS A 21 -2.87 11.05 -23.20
C LYS A 21 -4.12 11.83 -22.84
N VAL A 22 -4.04 13.16 -22.81
CA VAL A 22 -5.17 14.03 -22.48
C VAL A 22 -6.07 14.26 -23.71
N LYS A 23 -5.43 14.44 -24.88
CA LYS A 23 -6.06 14.54 -26.21
C LYS A 23 -5.02 14.24 -27.28
N ASP A 24 -5.42 14.20 -28.55
CA ASP A 24 -4.48 13.99 -29.65
C ASP A 24 -3.35 15.03 -29.64
N GLY A 25 -2.10 14.55 -29.68
CA GLY A 25 -0.90 15.38 -29.60
C GLY A 25 -0.61 15.98 -28.22
N ASN A 26 -1.38 15.68 -27.17
CA ASN A 26 -1.18 16.23 -25.83
C ASN A 26 -1.07 15.13 -24.75
N TYR A 27 0.08 15.08 -24.09
CA TYR A 27 0.43 14.06 -23.11
C TYR A 27 0.92 14.72 -21.83
N GLN A 28 0.60 14.13 -20.69
CA GLN A 28 1.05 14.57 -19.38
C GLN A 28 1.80 13.44 -18.68
N LEU A 29 2.92 13.80 -18.05
CA LEU A 29 3.60 12.93 -17.11
C LEU A 29 2.89 13.01 -15.76
N VAL A 30 2.50 11.88 -15.21
CA VAL A 30 1.90 11.75 -13.88
C VAL A 30 2.84 10.94 -13.01
N LEU A 31 3.20 11.50 -11.86
CA LEU A 31 4.03 10.87 -10.85
C LEU A 31 3.20 10.61 -9.60
N THR A 32 3.34 9.43 -9.03
CA THR A 32 2.58 8.99 -7.86
C THR A 32 3.53 8.37 -6.85
N ALA A 33 3.51 8.86 -5.61
CA ALA A 33 4.20 8.25 -4.49
C ALA A 33 3.27 7.36 -3.65
N SER A 34 3.84 6.66 -2.68
CA SER A 34 3.07 5.92 -1.67
C SER A 34 2.23 6.86 -0.78
N GLU A 35 1.21 6.31 -0.13
CA GLU A 35 0.32 7.03 0.79
C GLU A 35 1.05 7.62 2.01
N GLY A 36 0.50 8.65 2.63
CA GLY A 36 1.04 9.28 3.83
C GLY A 36 1.83 10.57 3.60
N LEU A 37 1.79 11.47 4.59
CA LEU A 37 2.43 12.79 4.55
C LEU A 37 3.97 12.74 4.40
N ALA A 38 4.59 11.67 4.89
CA ALA A 38 6.03 11.47 4.76
C ALA A 38 6.49 11.24 3.31
N ASN A 39 5.56 10.84 2.43
CA ASN A 39 5.84 10.51 1.04
C ASN A 39 5.52 11.66 0.07
N LYS A 40 5.44 12.90 0.59
CA LYS A 40 5.34 14.10 -0.24
C LYS A 40 6.57 14.24 -1.15
N MET A 41 6.34 14.49 -2.44
CA MET A 41 7.41 14.56 -3.44
C MET A 41 7.94 15.98 -3.60
N THR A 42 9.26 16.11 -3.68
CA THR A 42 9.93 17.31 -4.19
C THR A 42 10.75 16.89 -5.39
N ILE A 43 10.63 17.63 -6.49
CA ILE A 43 11.24 17.31 -7.77
C ILE A 43 12.12 18.49 -8.15
N SER A 44 13.38 18.20 -8.44
CA SER A 44 14.35 19.15 -8.98
C SER A 44 15.23 18.44 -10.00
N VAL A 45 15.71 19.18 -10.98
CA VAL A 45 16.64 18.68 -11.99
C VAL A 45 17.90 19.54 -11.97
N GLU A 46 19.04 18.88 -11.81
CA GLU A 46 20.35 19.53 -11.86
C GLU A 46 20.99 19.32 -13.25
N GLY A 47 21.72 20.32 -13.74
CA GLY A 47 22.45 20.25 -15.01
C GLY A 47 21.62 20.50 -16.29
N ASP A 48 20.29 20.52 -16.21
CA ASP A 48 19.40 20.90 -17.33
C ASP A 48 18.27 21.81 -16.85
N SER A 49 18.40 23.11 -17.12
CA SER A 49 17.42 24.11 -16.69
C SER A 49 16.08 23.98 -17.41
N LYS A 50 16.06 23.54 -18.68
CA LYS A 50 14.81 23.40 -19.44
C LYS A 50 13.99 22.23 -18.92
N LEU A 51 14.66 21.13 -18.57
CA LEU A 51 13.99 19.99 -17.96
C LEU A 51 13.54 20.30 -16.53
N ASN A 52 14.35 21.05 -15.77
CA ASN A 52 13.94 21.56 -14.46
C ASN A 52 12.68 22.45 -14.57
N ASP A 53 12.66 23.39 -15.51
CA ASP A 53 11.50 24.24 -15.76
C ASP A 53 10.25 23.44 -16.16
N LEU A 54 10.39 22.20 -16.61
CA LEU A 54 9.25 21.35 -16.94
C LEU A 54 8.76 20.52 -15.74
N LEU A 55 9.68 20.02 -14.91
CA LEU A 55 9.39 19.00 -13.89
C LEU A 55 9.43 19.52 -12.45
N ALA A 56 10.03 20.68 -12.20
CA ALA A 56 10.27 21.17 -10.85
C ALA A 56 8.98 21.32 -10.05
N TYR A 57 9.05 20.87 -8.80
CA TYR A 57 7.96 20.92 -7.83
C TYR A 57 8.49 20.88 -6.41
N ASP A 58 8.00 21.78 -5.55
CA ASP A 58 8.29 21.78 -4.12
C ASP A 58 7.00 21.55 -3.34
N SER A 59 6.94 20.41 -2.63
CA SER A 59 5.76 20.03 -1.81
C SER A 59 5.59 20.83 -0.53
N LYS A 60 6.61 21.57 -0.06
CA LYS A 60 6.53 22.41 1.14
C LYS A 60 5.82 23.72 0.83
N THR A 61 6.13 24.32 -0.31
CA THR A 61 5.53 25.57 -0.77
C THR A 61 4.33 25.34 -1.70
N ASN A 62 4.16 24.11 -2.21
CA ASN A 62 3.20 23.75 -3.26
C ASN A 62 3.36 24.63 -4.51
N THR A 63 4.61 24.79 -4.95
CA THR A 63 4.98 25.62 -6.11
C THR A 63 5.81 24.85 -7.10
N GLY A 64 5.78 25.25 -8.37
CA GLY A 64 6.52 24.63 -9.45
C GLY A 64 5.69 24.57 -10.73
N ASN A 65 6.16 23.77 -11.69
CA ASN A 65 5.49 23.61 -12.98
C ASN A 65 4.66 22.32 -13.03
N MET A 66 4.93 21.36 -12.13
CA MET A 66 4.00 20.25 -11.86
C MET A 66 2.87 20.73 -10.94
N LYS A 67 1.71 20.09 -11.07
CA LYS A 67 0.52 20.37 -10.26
C LYS A 67 0.20 19.18 -9.36
N GLU A 68 -0.01 19.44 -8.07
CA GLU A 68 -0.56 18.44 -7.15
C GLU A 68 -2.01 18.10 -7.53
N LEU A 69 -2.26 16.83 -7.90
CA LEU A 69 -3.60 16.34 -8.23
C LEU A 69 -4.32 15.76 -7.01
N VAL A 70 -3.58 15.11 -6.13
CA VAL A 70 -4.07 14.48 -4.89
C VAL A 70 -3.07 14.82 -3.80
N ASN A 71 -3.54 15.39 -2.69
CA ASN A 71 -2.67 15.72 -1.59
C ASN A 71 -2.28 14.46 -0.81
N ALA A 72 -1.03 14.41 -0.34
CA ALA A 72 -0.63 13.38 0.59
C ALA A 72 -1.37 13.55 1.92
N GLN A 73 -1.91 12.45 2.46
CA GLN A 73 -2.61 12.42 3.74
C GLN A 73 -2.27 11.13 4.48
N ASN A 74 -2.14 11.23 5.80
CA ASN A 74 -2.08 10.07 6.68
C ASN A 74 -3.51 9.58 6.97
N ALA A 75 -3.65 8.27 7.20
CA ALA A 75 -4.83 7.70 7.82
C ALA A 75 -4.95 8.20 9.26
N GLN A 76 -6.16 8.60 9.65
CA GLN A 76 -6.48 9.07 10.99
C GLN A 76 -7.67 8.28 11.53
N LEU A 77 -7.52 7.78 12.75
CA LEU A 77 -8.52 6.96 13.43
C LEU A 77 -8.64 7.41 14.87
N ASN A 78 -9.84 7.23 15.42
CA ASN A 78 -10.03 7.23 16.86
C ASN A 78 -10.46 5.82 17.28
N VAL A 79 -9.66 5.18 18.11
CA VAL A 79 -9.95 3.83 18.63
C VAL A 79 -10.13 3.94 20.13
N ASN A 80 -11.39 3.76 20.59
CA ASN A 80 -11.76 3.86 22.00
C ASN A 80 -11.29 5.16 22.67
N GLY A 81 -11.36 6.30 21.97
CA GLY A 81 -10.93 7.59 22.47
C GLY A 81 -9.45 7.91 22.26
N ILE A 82 -8.67 7.01 21.67
CA ILE A 82 -7.24 7.22 21.36
C ILE A 82 -7.09 7.57 19.89
N ASP A 83 -6.50 8.74 19.61
CA ASP A 83 -6.18 9.14 18.25
C ASP A 83 -4.95 8.40 17.74
N ILE A 84 -5.07 7.80 16.56
CA ILE A 84 -4.04 7.03 15.88
C ILE A 84 -3.86 7.62 14.49
N GLU A 85 -2.62 7.91 14.15
CA GLU A 85 -2.23 8.38 12.82
C GLU A 85 -1.24 7.41 12.19
N ARG A 86 -1.45 7.05 10.92
CA ARG A 86 -0.57 6.15 10.16
C ARG A 86 -0.41 6.64 8.74
N SER A 87 0.75 6.40 8.14
CA SER A 87 0.96 6.69 6.71
C SER A 87 0.08 5.84 5.80
N SER A 88 -0.26 4.62 6.24
CA SER A 88 -0.97 3.63 5.44
C SER A 88 -2.41 3.39 5.89
N ASN A 89 -3.28 3.07 4.93
CA ASN A 89 -4.61 2.54 5.19
C ASN A 89 -4.62 1.07 5.66
N LYS A 90 -3.46 0.39 5.67
CA LYS A 90 -3.27 -0.94 6.23
C LYS A 90 -2.49 -0.87 7.53
N ILE A 91 -3.23 -0.89 8.63
CA ILE A 91 -2.67 -0.69 9.98
C ILE A 91 -2.48 -2.04 10.64
N THR A 92 -1.23 -2.36 11.00
CA THR A 92 -0.85 -3.69 11.51
C THR A 92 -0.33 -3.65 12.94
N ASP A 93 -0.09 -2.46 13.47
CA ASP A 93 0.58 -2.22 14.74
C ASP A 93 -0.34 -1.57 15.78
N ALA A 94 -1.56 -1.17 15.40
CA ALA A 94 -2.51 -0.54 16.30
C ALA A 94 -3.96 -0.82 15.88
N PRO A 95 -4.74 -1.58 16.68
CA PRO A 95 -4.37 -2.26 17.93
C PRO A 95 -3.42 -3.45 17.73
N GLN A 96 -2.62 -3.78 18.76
CA GLN A 96 -1.71 -4.93 18.71
C GLN A 96 -2.48 -6.23 18.43
N GLY A 97 -1.95 -7.05 17.51
CA GLY A 97 -2.54 -8.34 17.15
C GLY A 97 -3.74 -8.26 16.19
N VAL A 98 -4.09 -7.05 15.72
CA VAL A 98 -5.15 -6.83 14.74
C VAL A 98 -4.54 -6.12 13.52
N THR A 99 -4.92 -6.56 12.32
CA THR A 99 -4.72 -5.78 11.10
C THR A 99 -6.03 -5.12 10.72
N LEU A 100 -6.02 -3.80 10.54
CA LEU A 100 -7.14 -3.01 10.08
C LEU A 100 -6.87 -2.53 8.65
N ASP A 101 -7.74 -2.90 7.72
CA ASP A 101 -7.74 -2.39 6.35
C ASP A 101 -8.84 -1.31 6.21
N LEU A 102 -8.41 -0.05 6.05
CA LEU A 102 -9.30 1.10 5.95
C LEU A 102 -9.73 1.31 4.51
N THR A 103 -11.03 1.15 4.25
CA THR A 103 -11.58 1.21 2.88
C THR A 103 -12.36 2.48 2.61
N LYS A 104 -12.89 3.12 3.66
CA LYS A 104 -13.67 4.36 3.57
C LYS A 104 -13.75 5.02 4.94
N LYS A 105 -14.03 6.32 4.94
CA LYS A 105 -14.35 7.06 6.17
C LYS A 105 -15.68 6.59 6.75
N VAL A 106 -15.71 6.40 8.06
CA VAL A 106 -16.90 6.06 8.85
C VAL A 106 -16.96 6.96 10.08
N THR A 107 -18.16 7.23 10.59
CA THR A 107 -18.36 8.05 11.80
C THR A 107 -18.60 7.21 13.05
N ASP A 108 -19.14 6.01 12.89
CA ASP A 108 -19.35 5.05 13.98
C ASP A 108 -19.13 3.63 13.44
N VAL A 109 -18.23 2.89 14.08
CA VAL A 109 -17.92 1.51 13.73
C VAL A 109 -17.48 0.76 14.98
N ARG A 110 -17.97 -0.47 15.14
CA ARG A 110 -17.56 -1.37 16.21
C ARG A 110 -16.84 -2.57 15.62
N VAL A 111 -15.59 -2.77 16.02
CA VAL A 111 -14.82 -3.97 15.73
C VAL A 111 -14.84 -4.87 16.96
N THR A 112 -15.32 -6.10 16.81
CA THR A 112 -15.36 -7.09 17.90
C THR A 112 -14.40 -8.22 17.58
N VAL A 113 -13.47 -8.49 18.50
CA VAL A 113 -12.58 -9.65 18.42
C VAL A 113 -13.16 -10.77 19.28
N THR A 114 -13.38 -11.94 18.68
CA THR A 114 -13.87 -13.13 19.36
C THR A 114 -12.90 -14.29 19.20
N LYS A 115 -12.87 -15.18 20.18
CA LYS A 115 -12.11 -16.42 20.09
C LYS A 115 -12.79 -17.37 19.09
N SER A 116 -12.05 -17.88 18.12
CA SER A 116 -12.44 -19.01 17.26
C SER A 116 -11.46 -20.16 17.46
N ASN A 117 -12.01 -21.38 17.60
CA ASN A 117 -11.25 -22.63 17.68
C ASN A 117 -11.29 -23.40 16.34
N ASP A 118 -11.86 -22.81 15.28
CA ASP A 118 -12.16 -23.52 14.04
C ASP A 118 -10.87 -24.00 13.36
N LYS A 119 -9.88 -23.11 13.23
CA LYS A 119 -8.56 -23.45 12.68
C LYS A 119 -7.83 -24.53 13.48
N ALA A 120 -7.95 -24.50 14.82
CA ALA A 120 -7.35 -25.53 15.66
C ALA A 120 -8.05 -26.89 15.45
N THR A 121 -9.38 -26.87 15.35
CA THR A 121 -10.19 -28.07 15.07
C THR A 121 -9.86 -28.65 13.70
N GLU A 122 -9.75 -27.81 12.67
CA GLU A 122 -9.34 -28.20 11.32
C GLU A 122 -7.94 -28.81 11.30
N ALA A 123 -6.97 -28.19 12.00
CA ALA A 123 -5.61 -28.71 12.09
C ALA A 123 -5.56 -30.08 12.78
N ILE A 124 -6.32 -30.27 13.86
CA ILE A 124 -6.41 -31.55 14.56
C ILE A 124 -7.03 -32.62 13.67
N LYS A 125 -8.12 -32.30 12.97
CA LYS A 125 -8.75 -33.24 12.01
C LYS A 125 -7.80 -33.64 10.90
N GLY A 126 -7.15 -32.66 10.26
CA GLY A 126 -6.17 -32.92 9.20
C GLY A 126 -5.00 -33.78 9.68
N TRP A 127 -4.58 -33.62 10.93
CA TRP A 127 -3.59 -34.50 11.54
C TRP A 127 -4.10 -35.93 11.75
N VAL A 128 -5.32 -36.10 12.28
CA VAL A 128 -5.96 -37.42 12.47
C VAL A 128 -6.12 -38.15 11.13
N ASP A 129 -6.58 -37.46 10.09
CA ASP A 129 -6.76 -38.04 8.76
C ASP A 129 -5.43 -38.49 8.16
N SER A 130 -4.37 -37.69 8.34
CA SER A 130 -3.01 -38.05 7.91
C SER A 130 -2.46 -39.27 8.67
N TYR A 131 -2.74 -39.36 9.97
CA TYR A 131 -2.34 -40.50 10.79
C TYR A 131 -3.07 -41.79 10.40
N ASN A 132 -4.38 -41.73 10.18
CA ASN A 132 -5.17 -42.88 9.74
C ASN A 132 -4.71 -43.35 8.35
N SER A 133 -4.46 -42.42 7.43
CA SER A 133 -3.93 -42.74 6.10
C SER A 133 -2.57 -43.46 6.16
N LEU A 134 -1.70 -43.06 7.11
CA LEU A 134 -0.43 -43.71 7.35
C LEU A 134 -0.61 -45.15 7.87
N ILE A 135 -1.51 -45.35 8.84
CA ILE A 135 -1.84 -46.68 9.35
C ILE A 135 -2.37 -47.58 8.24
N ASP A 136 -3.30 -47.09 7.41
CA ASP A 136 -3.85 -47.86 6.29
C ASP A 136 -2.78 -48.24 5.27
N THR A 137 -1.83 -47.34 5.02
CA THR A 137 -0.67 -47.61 4.17
C THR A 137 0.19 -48.75 4.76
N PHE A 138 0.52 -48.69 6.05
CA PHE A 138 1.26 -49.78 6.70
C PHE A 138 0.52 -51.11 6.63
N ASN A 139 -0.78 -51.11 6.97
CA ASN A 139 -1.62 -52.31 6.91
C ASN A 139 -1.71 -52.92 5.50
N THR A 140 -1.64 -52.08 4.45
CA THR A 140 -1.62 -52.53 3.06
C THR A 140 -0.28 -53.14 2.68
N LEU A 141 0.83 -52.57 3.16
CA LEU A 141 2.19 -53.02 2.84
C LEU A 141 2.66 -54.25 3.62
N THR A 142 2.02 -54.57 4.75
CA THR A 142 2.40 -55.71 5.60
C THR A 142 1.44 -56.90 5.52
N LYS A 143 0.56 -56.93 4.52
CA LYS A 143 -0.28 -58.08 4.18
C LYS A 143 0.41 -59.02 3.18
#